data_AF-A0A957WUU9-F1
#
_entry.id   AF-A0A957WUU9-F1
#
_cell.length_a   1.000
_cell.length_b   1.000
_cell.length_c   1.000
_cell.angle_alpha   90.00
_cell.angle_beta   90.00
_cell.angle_gamma   90.00
#
_symmetry.space_group_name_H-M   'P 1'
#
loop_
_entity.id
_entity.type
_entity.pdbx_description
1 polymer ?
#
loop_
_entity_poly.entity_id
_entity_poly.type
_entity_poly.pdbx_seq_one_letter_code
_entity_poly.pdbx_strand_id
1 'polypeptide(L)'
;DEAFHSVFIANEASGLQPFDDTSGLAELKGHTFTFGSDSSTSGRLMPQYFLKEAGVTLDDFTGEAGFSGSHDKTIQLVEAGTYDAGALNEQVWDSRVASNEVDLSKVVVLWRTPSYHDYHWVLNPEATAQYGADFPARVTAAFTALDPANADDAQILDLFGAKKFIETNNDNYAQIEAVGREIGKIVN
;
A
#
# COMPACT_ATOMS: atom_id res chain seq x y z
N ASP A 1 6.90 7.63 -7.88
CA ASP A 1 6.77 8.70 -6.88
C ASP A 1 7.38 8.17 -5.59
N GLU A 2 8.06 9.00 -4.81
CA GLU A 2 8.52 8.61 -3.47
C GLU A 2 7.36 8.65 -2.46
N ALA A 3 6.33 9.45 -2.75
CA ALA A 3 5.14 9.57 -1.93
C ALA A 3 4.15 8.45 -2.30
N PHE A 4 4.11 7.42 -1.45
CA PHE A 4 3.15 6.32 -1.57
C PHE A 4 2.06 6.45 -0.50
N HIS A 5 0.81 6.10 -0.85
CA HIS A 5 -0.33 6.17 0.06
C HIS A 5 -1.10 4.84 0.11
N SER A 6 -1.65 4.52 1.29
CA SER A 6 -2.77 3.58 1.38
C SER A 6 -4.09 4.33 1.20
N VAL A 7 -5.09 3.63 0.70
CA VAL A 7 -6.48 4.08 0.70
C VAL A 7 -7.32 3.18 1.60
N PHE A 8 -8.15 3.79 2.43
CA PHE A 8 -9.22 3.14 3.18
C PHE A 8 -10.51 3.27 2.38
N ILE A 9 -11.19 2.15 2.20
CA ILE A 9 -12.46 2.06 1.48
C ILE A 9 -13.52 1.44 2.37
N ALA A 10 -14.78 1.74 2.09
CA ALA A 10 -15.92 1.12 2.76
C ALA A 10 -17.03 0.77 1.78
N ASN A 11 -17.81 -0.24 2.16
CA ASN A 11 -19.07 -0.54 1.52
C ASN A 11 -20.08 0.55 1.87
N GLU A 12 -20.79 1.09 0.88
CA GLU A 12 -21.84 2.11 1.05
C GLU A 12 -22.92 1.67 2.06
N ALA A 13 -23.26 0.38 2.11
CA ALA A 13 -24.27 -0.14 3.04
C ALA A 13 -23.83 -0.12 4.51
N SER A 14 -22.53 0.05 4.81
CA SER A 14 -22.02 0.18 6.18
C SER A 14 -22.42 1.52 6.83
N GLY A 15 -22.75 2.53 6.03
CA GLY A 15 -23.04 3.89 6.49
C GLY A 15 -21.79 4.74 6.82
N LEU A 16 -20.59 4.17 6.75
CA LEU A 16 -19.33 4.89 6.95
C LEU A 16 -19.19 6.01 5.89
N GLN A 17 -18.72 7.18 6.33
CA GLN A 17 -18.59 8.37 5.49
C GLN A 17 -17.12 8.80 5.35
N PRO A 18 -16.74 9.44 4.23
CA PRO A 18 -15.41 10.00 4.09
C PRO A 18 -15.04 11.02 5.17
N PHE A 19 -13.76 11.10 5.49
CA PHE A 19 -13.21 12.01 6.49
C PHE A 19 -11.85 12.56 6.05
N ASP A 20 -11.44 13.69 6.63
CA ASP A 20 -10.31 14.49 6.13
C ASP A 20 -8.99 14.23 6.87
N ASP A 21 -9.03 13.60 8.05
CA ASP A 21 -7.83 13.37 8.87
C ASP A 21 -7.83 12.02 9.59
N THR A 22 -6.66 11.64 10.10
CA THR A 22 -6.42 10.34 10.74
C THR A 22 -7.40 10.03 11.87
N SER A 23 -7.94 11.04 12.58
CA SER A 23 -8.86 10.79 13.70
C SER A 23 -10.19 10.16 13.26
N GLY A 24 -10.59 10.36 12.00
CA GLY A 24 -11.78 9.75 11.42
C GLY A 24 -11.71 8.22 11.33
N LEU A 25 -10.52 7.62 11.39
CA LEU A 25 -10.37 6.17 11.50
C LEU A 25 -11.07 5.58 12.74
N ALA A 26 -11.30 6.39 13.77
CA ALA A 26 -12.07 5.98 14.96
C ALA A 26 -13.51 5.55 14.63
N GLU A 27 -14.08 6.01 13.51
CA GLU A 27 -15.40 5.58 13.03
C GLU A 27 -15.42 4.11 12.58
N LEU A 28 -14.26 3.49 12.34
CA LEU A 28 -14.16 2.07 11.99
C LEU A 28 -14.36 1.12 13.19
N LYS A 29 -14.44 1.65 14.41
CA LYS A 29 -14.72 0.85 15.61
C LYS A 29 -16.12 0.25 15.53
N GLY A 30 -16.25 -1.03 15.87
CA GLY A 30 -17.51 -1.77 15.76
C GLY A 30 -17.88 -2.22 14.35
N HIS A 31 -17.04 -1.93 13.34
CA HIS A 31 -17.24 -2.42 11.97
C HIS A 31 -16.38 -3.65 11.69
N THR A 32 -16.79 -4.44 10.69
CA THR A 32 -15.94 -5.50 10.15
C THR A 32 -14.87 -4.91 9.22
N PHE A 33 -13.61 -5.29 9.42
CA PHE A 33 -12.48 -4.73 8.68
C PHE A 33 -11.59 -5.82 8.08
N THR A 34 -11.10 -5.61 6.86
CA THR A 34 -10.12 -6.50 6.23
C THR A 34 -8.88 -5.76 5.74
N PHE A 35 -7.72 -6.27 6.14
CA PHE A 35 -6.43 -5.88 5.58
C PHE A 35 -6.16 -6.63 4.27
N GLY A 36 -5.09 -6.22 3.57
CA GLY A 36 -4.51 -6.94 2.44
C GLY A 36 -3.78 -8.24 2.84
N SER A 37 -2.66 -8.52 2.18
CA SER A 37 -1.73 -9.56 2.66
C SER A 37 -1.17 -9.19 4.04
N ASP A 38 -0.95 -10.20 4.89
CA ASP A 38 -0.33 -10.05 6.21
C ASP A 38 1.08 -9.43 6.15
N SER A 39 1.80 -9.61 5.04
CA SER A 39 3.12 -9.03 4.79
C SER A 39 3.09 -7.67 4.07
N SER A 40 1.91 -7.12 3.78
CA SER A 40 1.79 -5.92 2.94
C SER A 40 2.14 -4.65 3.73
N THR A 41 3.01 -3.80 3.17
CA THR A 41 3.24 -2.46 3.72
C THR A 41 1.95 -1.62 3.66
N SER A 42 1.37 -1.50 2.47
CA SER A 42 0.23 -0.62 2.17
C SER A 42 -1.15 -1.21 2.43
N GLY A 43 -1.27 -2.54 2.47
CA GLY A 43 -2.51 -3.22 2.80
C GLY A 43 -2.62 -3.63 4.27
N ARG A 44 -1.52 -3.57 5.05
CA ARG A 44 -1.51 -4.11 6.42
C ARG A 44 -0.71 -3.26 7.41
N LEU A 45 0.59 -3.12 7.21
CA LEU A 45 1.51 -2.52 8.18
C LEU A 45 1.22 -1.03 8.42
N MET A 46 1.19 -0.23 7.37
CA MET A 46 0.89 1.21 7.47
C MET A 46 -0.57 1.48 7.82
N PRO A 47 -1.57 0.79 7.24
CA PRO A 47 -2.94 0.90 7.73
C PRO A 47 -3.08 0.65 9.24
N GLN A 48 -2.41 -0.36 9.79
CA GLN A 48 -2.44 -0.62 11.24
C GLN A 48 -1.79 0.48 12.05
N TYR A 49 -0.68 1.03 11.57
CA TYR A 49 -0.03 2.15 12.21
C TYR A 49 -0.99 3.34 12.36
N PHE A 50 -1.65 3.75 11.27
CA PHE A 50 -2.58 4.87 11.31
C PHE A 50 -3.85 4.58 12.13
N LEU A 51 -4.37 3.35 12.07
CA LEU A 51 -5.45 2.91 12.96
C LEU A 51 -5.02 3.08 14.43
N LYS A 52 -3.80 2.65 14.78
CA LYS A 52 -3.27 2.78 16.14
C LYS A 52 -3.07 4.24 16.55
N GLU A 53 -2.57 5.10 15.67
CA GLU A 53 -2.47 6.55 15.91
C GLU A 53 -3.84 7.18 16.20
N ALA A 54 -4.89 6.70 15.54
CA ALA A 54 -6.28 7.09 15.80
C ALA A 54 -6.90 6.42 17.04
N GLY A 55 -6.13 5.62 17.78
CA GLY A 55 -6.61 4.88 18.95
C GLY A 55 -7.54 3.71 18.62
N VAL A 56 -7.41 3.14 17.42
CA VAL A 56 -8.11 1.93 16.97
C VAL A 56 -7.16 0.74 17.04
N THR A 57 -7.59 -0.30 17.72
CA THR A 57 -6.91 -1.59 17.84
C THR A 57 -7.68 -2.67 17.10
N LEU A 58 -7.06 -3.84 16.89
CA LEU A 58 -7.74 -4.93 16.20
C LEU A 58 -8.96 -5.47 16.96
N ASP A 59 -8.96 -5.33 18.28
CA ASP A 59 -10.05 -5.76 19.16
C ASP A 59 -11.25 -4.79 19.13
N ASP A 60 -11.08 -3.59 18.56
CA ASP A 60 -12.17 -2.63 18.40
C ASP A 60 -13.06 -2.97 17.19
N PHE A 61 -12.64 -3.88 16.31
CA PHE A 61 -13.45 -4.33 15.19
C PHE A 61 -14.52 -5.35 15.61
N THR A 62 -15.58 -5.47 14.82
CA THR A 62 -16.55 -6.55 15.01
C THR A 62 -15.95 -7.85 14.48
N GLY A 63 -15.65 -8.77 15.40
CA GLY A 63 -14.95 -10.01 15.07
C GLY A 63 -13.45 -9.81 14.86
N GLU A 64 -12.79 -10.81 14.28
CA GLU A 64 -11.37 -10.72 13.96
C GLU A 64 -11.16 -9.93 12.66
N ALA A 65 -10.11 -9.11 12.63
CA ALA A 65 -9.70 -8.42 11.41
C ALA A 65 -9.32 -9.44 10.31
N GLY A 66 -9.86 -9.23 9.11
CA GLY A 66 -9.59 -10.07 7.96
C GLY A 66 -8.23 -9.82 7.32
N PHE A 67 -7.78 -10.80 6.54
CA PHE A 67 -6.58 -10.73 5.72
C PHE A 67 -6.91 -11.27 4.33
N SER A 68 -7.16 -10.38 3.37
CA SER A 68 -7.64 -10.74 2.04
C SER A 68 -6.58 -11.44 1.18
N GLY A 69 -5.30 -11.25 1.50
CA GLY A 69 -4.17 -11.79 0.74
C GLY A 69 -3.74 -10.96 -0.47
N SER A 70 -4.58 -10.06 -0.98
CA SER A 70 -4.22 -9.15 -2.09
C SER A 70 -5.09 -7.89 -2.12
N HIS A 71 -4.58 -6.82 -2.73
CA HIS A 71 -5.32 -5.57 -2.87
C HIS A 71 -6.62 -5.76 -3.67
N ASP A 72 -6.58 -6.51 -4.77
CA ASP A 72 -7.78 -6.83 -5.56
C ASP A 72 -8.82 -7.59 -4.74
N LYS A 73 -8.37 -8.50 -3.87
CA LYS A 73 -9.29 -9.24 -3.00
C LYS A 73 -9.89 -8.36 -1.91
N THR A 74 -9.13 -7.39 -1.38
CA THR A 74 -9.66 -6.38 -0.46
C THR A 74 -10.82 -5.60 -1.11
N ILE A 75 -10.65 -5.11 -2.34
CA ILE A 75 -11.72 -4.40 -3.08
C ILE A 75 -12.95 -5.29 -3.20
N GLN A 76 -12.78 -6.52 -3.69
CA GLN A 76 -13.90 -7.44 -3.91
C GLN A 76 -14.67 -7.76 -2.62
N LEU A 77 -13.97 -7.94 -1.51
CA LEU A 77 -14.59 -8.27 -0.22
C LEU A 77 -15.38 -7.09 0.36
N VAL A 78 -14.86 -5.88 0.22
CA VAL A 78 -15.56 -4.66 0.62
C VAL A 78 -16.74 -4.38 -0.31
N GLU A 79 -16.56 -4.47 -1.63
CA GLU A 79 -17.64 -4.28 -2.61
C GLU A 79 -18.80 -5.27 -2.42
N ALA A 80 -18.48 -6.52 -2.08
CA ALA A 80 -19.48 -7.55 -1.80
C ALA A 80 -20.17 -7.38 -0.43
N GLY A 81 -19.73 -6.45 0.42
CA GLY A 81 -20.23 -6.28 1.78
C GLY A 81 -19.88 -7.43 2.72
N THR A 82 -18.86 -8.23 2.37
CA THR A 82 -18.34 -9.26 3.28
C THR A 82 -17.60 -8.64 4.46
N TYR A 83 -16.95 -7.49 4.21
CA TYR A 83 -16.42 -6.60 5.22
C TYR A 83 -16.95 -5.19 4.96
N ASP A 84 -17.20 -4.44 6.03
CA ASP A 84 -17.66 -3.06 5.94
C ASP A 84 -16.58 -2.14 5.38
N ALA A 85 -15.33 -2.38 5.76
CA ALA A 85 -14.20 -1.57 5.34
C ALA A 85 -12.92 -2.37 5.12
N GLY A 86 -11.96 -1.77 4.42
CA GLY A 86 -10.63 -2.34 4.22
C GLY A 86 -9.62 -1.32 3.74
N ALA A 87 -8.34 -1.71 3.75
CA ALA A 87 -7.23 -0.86 3.29
C ALA A 87 -6.37 -1.54 2.23
N LEU A 88 -5.92 -0.76 1.25
CA LEU A 88 -5.12 -1.23 0.13
C LEU A 88 -4.19 -0.15 -0.44
N ASN A 89 -3.35 -0.56 -1.38
CA ASN A 89 -2.53 0.30 -2.22
C ASN A 89 -3.41 1.26 -3.04
N GLU A 90 -3.14 2.57 -2.96
CA GLU A 90 -3.87 3.61 -3.70
C GLU A 90 -3.78 3.44 -5.23
N GLN A 91 -2.61 3.12 -5.77
CA GLN A 91 -2.43 2.95 -7.22
C GLN A 91 -3.24 1.77 -7.75
N VAL A 92 -3.35 0.69 -6.97
CA VAL A 92 -4.22 -0.43 -7.34
C VAL A 92 -5.67 0.02 -7.34
N TRP A 93 -6.12 0.73 -6.31
CA TRP A 93 -7.48 1.27 -6.27
C TRP A 93 -7.77 2.17 -7.48
N ASP A 94 -6.93 3.18 -7.74
CA ASP A 94 -7.13 4.13 -8.82
C ASP A 94 -7.09 3.44 -10.20
N SER A 95 -6.20 2.45 -10.39
CA SER A 95 -6.12 1.65 -11.62
C SER A 95 -7.38 0.83 -11.86
N ARG A 96 -7.93 0.19 -10.82
CA ARG A 96 -9.15 -0.62 -10.92
C ARG A 96 -10.37 0.25 -11.16
N VAL A 97 -10.45 1.41 -10.53
CA VAL A 97 -11.50 2.41 -10.80
C VAL A 97 -11.40 2.91 -12.25
N ALA A 98 -10.21 3.29 -12.72
CA ALA A 98 -10.00 3.75 -14.10
C ALA A 98 -10.35 2.68 -15.14
N SER A 99 -10.16 1.40 -14.80
CA SER A 99 -10.49 0.25 -15.64
C SER A 99 -11.96 -0.20 -15.52
N ASN A 100 -12.76 0.53 -14.73
CA ASN A 100 -14.18 0.23 -14.46
C ASN A 100 -14.39 -1.18 -13.87
N GLU A 101 -13.43 -1.63 -13.06
CA GLU A 101 -13.44 -2.92 -12.35
C GLU A 101 -13.98 -2.81 -10.91
N VAL A 102 -14.43 -1.61 -10.52
CA VAL A 102 -15.02 -1.33 -9.20
C VAL A 102 -16.40 -0.70 -9.37
N ASP A 103 -17.39 -1.23 -8.66
CA ASP A 103 -18.74 -0.65 -8.61
C ASP A 103 -18.77 0.50 -7.58
N LEU A 104 -18.53 1.73 -8.05
CA LEU A 104 -18.53 2.93 -7.21
C LEU A 104 -19.91 3.30 -6.63
N SER A 105 -20.98 2.58 -6.98
CA SER A 105 -22.27 2.71 -6.26
C SER A 105 -22.32 1.89 -4.97
N LYS A 106 -21.33 1.01 -4.76
CA LYS A 106 -21.24 0.11 -3.59
C LYS A 106 -20.03 0.39 -2.72
N VAL A 107 -19.00 1.06 -3.24
CA VAL A 107 -17.77 1.32 -2.50
C VAL A 107 -17.41 2.79 -2.57
N VAL A 108 -17.09 3.35 -1.41
CA VAL A 108 -16.62 4.73 -1.25
C VAL A 108 -15.21 4.74 -0.68
N VAL A 109 -14.39 5.72 -1.09
CA VAL A 109 -13.13 6.01 -0.42
C VAL A 109 -13.42 6.78 0.86
N LEU A 110 -12.96 6.25 1.99
CA LEU A 110 -13.07 6.93 3.28
C LEU A 110 -11.96 7.96 3.46
N TRP A 111 -10.72 7.54 3.22
CA TRP A 111 -9.53 8.35 3.52
C TRP A 111 -8.29 7.80 2.83
N ARG A 112 -7.29 8.67 2.62
CA ARG A 112 -5.96 8.34 2.11
C ARG A 112 -4.92 8.75 3.13
N THR A 113 -3.95 7.89 3.39
CA THR A 113 -2.94 8.13 4.41
C THR A 113 -2.01 9.30 4.05
N PRO A 114 -1.26 9.87 5.00
CA PRO A 114 -0.01 10.57 4.68
C PRO A 114 0.92 9.68 3.84
N SER A 115 1.84 10.32 3.11
CA SER A 115 2.80 9.61 2.27
C SER A 115 3.85 8.86 3.10
N TYR A 116 4.26 7.70 2.60
CA TYR A 116 5.40 6.92 3.13
C TYR A 116 6.13 6.23 1.97
N HIS A 117 7.28 5.58 2.25
CA HIS A 117 8.00 4.78 1.25
C HIS A 117 7.51 3.33 1.26
N ASP A 118 7.34 2.73 0.08
CA ASP A 118 6.88 1.34 -0.06
C ASP A 118 7.81 0.54 -1.00
N TYR A 119 7.43 0.39 -2.27
CA TYR A 119 8.12 -0.46 -3.23
C TYR A 119 9.54 0.02 -3.56
N HIS A 120 10.47 -0.93 -3.62
CA HIS A 120 11.85 -0.69 -4.02
C HIS A 120 12.50 -1.95 -4.57
N TRP A 121 13.57 -1.76 -5.35
CA TRP A 121 14.39 -2.85 -5.86
C TRP A 121 15.54 -3.13 -4.91
N VAL A 122 15.71 -4.41 -4.55
CA VAL A 122 16.81 -4.87 -3.71
C VAL A 122 17.75 -5.74 -4.54
N LEU A 123 19.04 -5.41 -4.52
CA LEU A 123 20.09 -6.21 -5.15
C LEU A 123 20.82 -7.03 -4.09
N ASN A 124 20.96 -8.35 -4.32
CA ASN A 124 21.74 -9.21 -3.44
C ASN A 124 23.22 -8.76 -3.45
N PRO A 125 23.88 -8.57 -2.28
CA PRO A 125 25.28 -8.14 -2.21
C PRO A 125 26.26 -9.07 -2.96
N GLU A 126 25.95 -10.36 -3.06
CA GLU A 126 26.76 -11.36 -3.78
C GLU A 126 26.81 -11.12 -5.30
N ALA A 127 25.90 -10.31 -5.86
CA ALA A 127 25.92 -9.96 -7.28
C ALA A 127 27.24 -9.30 -7.71
N THR A 128 27.92 -8.59 -6.79
CA THR A 128 29.22 -7.97 -7.07
C THR A 128 30.32 -9.00 -7.34
N ALA A 129 30.26 -10.17 -6.70
CA ALA A 129 31.23 -11.25 -6.89
C ALA A 129 31.09 -11.88 -8.29
N GLN A 130 29.88 -11.92 -8.84
CA GLN A 130 29.59 -12.51 -10.15
C GLN A 130 29.75 -11.51 -11.30
N TYR A 131 29.31 -10.26 -11.12
CA TYR A 131 29.16 -9.29 -12.22
C TYR A 131 30.09 -8.08 -12.15
N GLY A 132 30.92 -8.00 -11.11
CA GLY A 132 31.88 -6.92 -10.90
C GLY A 132 31.44 -5.93 -9.82
N ALA A 133 32.42 -5.23 -9.23
CA ALA A 133 32.20 -4.27 -8.13
C ALA A 133 31.37 -3.05 -8.56
N ASP A 134 31.36 -2.69 -9.84
CA ASP A 134 30.59 -1.60 -10.43
C ASP A 134 29.14 -1.99 -10.80
N PHE A 135 28.78 -3.28 -10.66
CA PHE A 135 27.47 -3.78 -11.07
C PHE A 135 26.28 -3.07 -10.40
N PRO A 136 26.28 -2.78 -9.07
CA PRO A 136 25.18 -2.03 -8.45
C PRO A 136 24.96 -0.66 -9.10
N ALA A 137 26.05 0.08 -9.37
CA ALA A 137 25.96 1.39 -10.01
C ALA A 137 25.41 1.29 -11.44
N ARG A 138 25.81 0.26 -12.20
CA ARG A 138 25.27 0.00 -13.54
C ARG A 138 23.79 -0.34 -13.53
N VAL A 139 23.33 -1.14 -12.56
CA VAL A 139 21.91 -1.48 -12.40
C VAL A 139 21.11 -0.22 -12.06
N THR A 140 21.55 0.56 -11.08
CA THR A 140 20.92 1.84 -10.73
C THR A 140 20.80 2.74 -11.96
N ALA A 141 21.91 2.93 -12.69
CA ALA A 141 21.95 3.75 -13.89
C ALA A 141 20.94 3.27 -14.95
N ALA A 142 20.80 1.96 -15.15
CA ALA A 142 19.86 1.40 -16.11
C ALA A 142 18.39 1.72 -15.76
N PHE A 143 18.01 1.62 -14.48
CA PHE A 143 16.66 1.99 -14.03
C PHE A 143 16.41 3.51 -14.13
N THR A 144 17.37 4.33 -13.70
CA THR A 144 17.20 5.79 -13.65
C THR A 144 17.33 6.47 -15.02
N ALA A 145 17.87 5.78 -16.02
CA ALA A 145 18.03 6.31 -17.37
C ALA A 145 16.82 6.08 -18.28
N LEU A 146 15.79 5.34 -17.84
CA LEU A 146 14.57 5.13 -18.62
C LEU A 146 13.91 6.48 -18.95
N ASP A 147 13.68 6.72 -20.24
CA ASP A 147 13.11 7.97 -20.75
C ASP A 147 11.67 7.75 -21.24
N PRO A 148 10.64 8.37 -20.64
CA PRO A 148 9.27 8.22 -21.11
C PRO A 148 9.03 8.77 -22.53
N ALA A 149 9.97 9.52 -23.12
CA ALA A 149 9.91 9.91 -24.53
C ALA A 149 10.32 8.76 -25.49
N ASN A 150 11.01 7.73 -25.00
CA ASN A 150 11.30 6.51 -25.74
C ASN A 150 10.12 5.52 -25.58
N ALA A 151 9.65 4.95 -26.69
CA ALA A 151 8.46 4.10 -26.69
C ALA A 151 8.63 2.78 -25.90
N ASP A 152 9.83 2.19 -25.91
CA ASP A 152 10.10 0.93 -25.21
C ASP A 152 10.25 1.20 -23.69
N ASP A 153 10.96 2.27 -23.33
CA ASP A 153 11.11 2.70 -21.93
C ASP A 153 9.76 3.12 -21.34
N ALA A 154 8.93 3.83 -22.11
CA ALA A 154 7.58 4.22 -21.72
C ALA A 154 6.72 3.00 -21.40
N GLN A 155 6.79 1.93 -22.20
CA GLN A 155 6.07 0.69 -21.90
C GLN A 155 6.54 0.06 -20.58
N ILE A 156 7.85 0.06 -20.31
CA ILE A 156 8.37 -0.43 -19.03
C ILE A 156 7.82 0.43 -17.88
N LEU A 157 7.93 1.75 -17.98
CA LEU A 157 7.46 2.68 -16.97
C LEU A 157 5.95 2.56 -16.71
N ASP A 158 5.15 2.40 -17.78
CA ASP A 158 3.69 2.20 -17.71
C ASP A 158 3.33 0.91 -16.97
N LEU A 159 4.07 -0.20 -17.18
CA LEU A 159 3.86 -1.45 -16.44
C LEU A 159 4.04 -1.28 -14.93
N PHE A 160 4.87 -0.32 -14.50
CA PHE A 160 5.05 0.02 -13.09
C PHE A 160 4.17 1.18 -12.62
N GLY A 161 3.32 1.75 -13.50
CA GLY A 161 2.57 2.97 -13.20
C GLY A 161 3.46 4.16 -12.82
N ALA A 162 4.71 4.17 -13.29
CA ALA A 162 5.74 5.12 -12.91
C ALA A 162 6.06 6.09 -14.04
N LYS A 163 6.54 7.29 -13.70
CA LYS A 163 7.09 8.24 -14.69
C LYS A 163 8.61 8.16 -14.81
N LYS A 164 9.26 7.63 -13.77
CA LYS A 164 10.71 7.41 -13.65
C LYS A 164 10.98 6.55 -12.42
N PHE A 165 12.15 5.92 -12.40
CA PHE A 165 12.75 5.40 -11.17
C PHE A 165 13.66 6.44 -10.54
N ILE A 166 13.83 6.35 -9.23
CA ILE A 166 14.70 7.23 -8.44
C ILE A 166 15.58 6.37 -7.54
N GLU A 167 16.72 6.93 -7.12
CA GLU A 167 17.53 6.32 -6.09
C GLU A 167 16.82 6.38 -4.73
N THR A 168 17.07 5.38 -3.89
CA THR A 168 16.58 5.32 -2.51
C THR A 168 17.71 4.85 -1.59
N ASN A 169 17.52 5.00 -0.28
CA ASN A 169 18.46 4.57 0.75
C ASN A 169 17.71 3.94 1.92
N ASN A 170 18.43 3.29 2.84
CA ASN A 170 17.81 2.55 3.94
C ASN A 170 17.04 3.46 4.92
N ASP A 171 17.48 4.71 5.13
CA ASP A 171 16.85 5.62 6.10
C ASP A 171 15.42 6.00 5.67
N ASN A 172 15.12 5.94 4.36
CA ASN A 172 13.77 6.14 3.82
C ASN A 172 12.76 5.12 4.37
N TYR A 173 13.21 3.93 4.81
CA TYR A 173 12.37 2.84 5.31
C TYR A 173 12.44 2.67 6.83
N ALA A 174 13.13 3.57 7.55
CA ALA A 174 13.30 3.47 9.00
C ALA A 174 11.95 3.48 9.75
N GLN A 175 10.98 4.27 9.27
CA GLN A 175 9.63 4.27 9.83
C GLN A 175 8.92 2.93 9.62
N ILE A 176 9.02 2.35 8.41
CA ILE A 176 8.43 1.04 8.09
C ILE A 176 9.02 -0.05 9.00
N GLU A 177 10.33 -0.04 9.20
CA GLU A 177 10.99 -0.97 10.12
C GLU A 177 10.51 -0.78 11.57
N ALA A 178 10.43 0.46 12.05
CA ALA A 178 9.97 0.77 13.40
C ALA A 178 8.55 0.23 13.64
N VAL A 179 7.63 0.48 12.70
CA VAL A 179 6.28 -0.06 12.76
C VAL A 179 6.30 -1.58 12.70
N GLY A 180 7.07 -2.19 11.78
CA GLY A 180 7.17 -3.64 11.65
C GLY A 180 7.63 -4.34 12.94
N ARG A 181 8.56 -3.72 13.68
CA ARG A 181 9.00 -4.19 15.01
C ARG A 181 7.91 -4.03 16.05
N GLU A 182 7.24 -2.88 16.08
CA GLU A 182 6.15 -2.58 17.01
C GLU A 182 4.97 -3.54 16.90
N ILE A 183 4.62 -3.94 15.67
CA ILE A 183 3.52 -4.89 15.41
C ILE A 183 3.98 -6.37 15.41
N GLY A 184 5.23 -6.64 15.79
CA GLY A 184 5.78 -7.99 15.92
C GLY A 184 6.04 -8.74 14.62
N LYS A 185 6.12 -8.03 13.48
CA LYS A 185 6.45 -8.61 12.16
C LYS A 185 7.95 -8.72 11.90
N ILE A 186 8.76 -7.98 12.65
CA ILE A 186 10.21 -8.08 12.64
C ILE A 186 10.66 -8.50 14.05
N VAL A 187 11.14 -9.72 14.16
CA VAL A 187 11.73 -10.30 15.38
C VAL A 187 13.24 -10.41 15.20
N ASN A 188 13.99 -9.95 16.19
CA ASN A 188 15.46 -10.09 16.22
C ASN A 188 15.89 -11.53 16.46
#